data_AF-A0A522USE2-F1
#
_entry.id   AF-A0A522USE2-F1
#
_cell.length_a   1.000
_cell.length_b   1.000
_cell.length_c   1.000
_cell.angle_alpha   90.00
_cell.angle_beta   90.00
_cell.angle_gamma   90.00
#
_symmetry.space_group_name_H-M   'P 1'
#
loop_
_entity.id
_entity.type
_entity.pdbx_description
1 polymer ?
#
loop_
_entity_poly.entity_id
_entity_poly.type
_entity_poly.pdbx_seq_one_letter_code
_entity_poly.pdbx_strand_id
1 'polypeptide(L)'
;MKELDTDCGNTLNILRTVVFLVSLIAGSSAVYYYYIVETNSIEEQWGVHCSKYSDPSERSNCMILSVKLISEFKDLLRINILIAFAVPILFFGGLFVYKRLANKSKDCCRT
;
A
#
# COMPACT_ATOMS: atom_id res chain seq x y z
N MET A 1 23.78 11.14 30.45
CA MET A 1 22.47 10.52 30.15
C MET A 1 21.56 11.35 29.25
N LYS A 2 21.77 12.66 29.02
CA LYS A 2 20.93 13.47 28.11
C LYS A 2 21.18 13.25 26.60
N GLU A 3 22.38 12.82 26.21
CA GLU A 3 22.68 12.58 24.79
C GLU A 3 21.98 11.35 24.21
N LEU A 4 21.84 10.27 25.01
CA LEU A 4 21.20 9.04 24.55
C LEU A 4 19.69 9.19 24.26
N ASP A 5 18.99 10.06 25.01
CA ASP A 5 17.57 10.37 24.78
C ASP A 5 17.35 11.21 23.52
N THR A 6 18.35 12.01 23.12
CA THR A 6 18.27 12.91 21.96
C THR A 6 18.41 12.14 20.65
N ASP A 7 19.34 11.18 20.59
CA ASP A 7 19.51 10.31 19.42
C ASP A 7 18.29 9.40 19.21
N CYS A 8 17.74 8.83 20.28
CA CYS A 8 16.54 7.98 20.17
C CYS A 8 15.31 8.77 19.68
N GLY A 9 15.18 10.03 20.10
CA GLY A 9 14.14 10.95 19.62
C GLY A 9 14.26 11.30 18.13
N ASN A 10 15.49 11.57 17.66
CA ASN A 10 15.76 11.86 16.25
C ASN A 10 15.53 10.63 15.36
N THR A 11 16.02 9.45 15.75
CA THR A 11 15.80 8.20 15.01
C THR A 11 14.30 7.89 14.87
N LEU A 12 13.52 8.08 15.94
CA LEU A 12 12.06 7.86 15.90
C LEU A 12 11.35 8.82 14.94
N ASN A 13 11.77 10.09 14.91
CA ASN A 13 11.20 11.08 14.00
C ASN A 13 11.55 10.78 12.55
N ILE A 14 12.79 10.37 12.26
CA ILE A 14 13.20 9.95 10.92
C ILE A 14 12.37 8.73 10.49
N LEU A 15 12.25 7.72 11.35
CA LEU A 15 11.48 6.51 11.04
C LEU A 15 10.00 6.82 10.77
N ARG A 16 9.38 7.72 11.54
CA ARG A 16 8.00 8.19 11.30
C ARG A 16 7.85 8.82 9.92
N THR A 17 8.78 9.70 9.56
CA THR A 17 8.76 10.38 8.25
C THR A 17 8.93 9.37 7.12
N VAL A 18 9.85 8.41 7.26
CA VAL A 18 10.07 7.35 6.26
C VAL A 18 8.83 6.48 6.09
N VAL A 19 8.24 5.99 7.18
CA VAL A 19 7.01 5.18 7.13
C VAL A 19 5.88 5.94 6.45
N PHE A 20 5.71 7.22 6.77
CA PHE A 20 4.70 8.07 6.14
C PHE A 20 4.95 8.26 4.64
N LEU A 21 6.18 8.59 4.24
CA LEU A 21 6.53 8.80 2.83
C LEU A 21 6.38 7.53 1.99
N VAL A 22 6.87 6.39 2.48
CA VAL A 22 6.73 5.11 1.77
C VAL A 22 5.26 4.74 1.59
N SER A 23 4.45 4.94 2.63
CA SER A 23 3.00 4.70 2.58
C SER A 23 2.30 5.61 1.57
N LEU A 24 2.66 6.90 1.55
CA LEU A 24 2.09 7.88 0.62
C LEU A 24 2.42 7.53 -0.83
N ILE A 25 3.68 7.19 -1.12
CA ILE A 25 4.14 6.83 -2.47
C ILE A 25 3.46 5.54 -2.93
N ALA A 26 3.46 4.50 -2.09
CA ALA A 26 2.83 3.22 -2.41
C ALA A 26 1.31 3.35 -2.60
N GLY A 27 0.64 4.13 -1.76
CA GLY A 27 -0.79 4.41 -1.90
C GLY A 27 -1.10 5.18 -3.18
N SER A 28 -0.34 6.24 -3.46
CA SER A 28 -0.54 7.07 -4.66
C SER A 28 -0.31 6.30 -5.96
N SER A 29 0.73 5.46 -6.02
CA SER A 29 0.98 4.62 -7.19
C SER A 29 -0.11 3.57 -7.37
N ALA A 30 -0.55 2.90 -6.30
CA ALA A 30 -1.60 1.90 -6.37
C ALA A 30 -2.95 2.50 -6.82
N VAL A 31 -3.31 3.69 -6.35
CA VAL A 31 -4.51 4.43 -6.81
C VAL A 31 -4.40 4.81 -8.29
N TYR A 32 -3.24 5.33 -8.71
CA TYR A 32 -3.02 5.69 -10.12
C TYR A 32 -3.16 4.49 -11.05
N TYR A 33 -2.51 3.37 -10.73
CA TYR A 33 -2.64 2.15 -11.51
C TYR A 33 -4.07 1.60 -11.49
N TYR A 34 -4.75 1.65 -10.34
CA TYR A 34 -6.15 1.23 -10.25
C TYR A 34 -7.02 2.05 -11.20
N TYR A 35 -6.86 3.37 -11.24
CA TYR A 35 -7.59 4.24 -12.14
C TYR A 35 -7.33 3.93 -13.62
N ILE A 36 -6.07 3.70 -14.03
CA ILE A 36 -5.73 3.33 -15.41
C ILE A 36 -6.38 2.01 -15.82
N VAL A 37 -6.34 1.02 -14.93
CA VAL A 37 -6.91 -0.31 -15.18
C VAL A 37 -8.44 -0.26 -15.20
N GLU A 38 -9.05 0.62 -14.41
CA GLU A 38 -10.51 0.82 -14.37
C GLU A 38 -11.04 1.60 -15.59
N THR A 39 -10.29 2.55 -16.11
CA THR A 39 -10.75 3.47 -17.18
C THR A 39 -10.69 2.88 -18.60
N ASN A 40 -10.79 1.56 -18.74
CA ASN A 40 -10.98 0.82 -20.00
C ASN A 40 -9.84 0.85 -21.03
N SER A 41 -8.77 1.66 -20.84
CA SER A 41 -7.64 1.68 -21.80
C SER A 41 -6.96 0.32 -21.96
N ILE A 42 -6.99 -0.50 -20.90
CA ILE A 42 -6.35 -1.82 -20.90
C ILE A 42 -7.22 -2.84 -21.64
N GLU A 43 -8.53 -2.86 -21.43
CA GLU A 43 -9.43 -3.79 -22.14
C GLU A 43 -9.40 -3.56 -23.66
N GLU A 44 -9.38 -2.31 -24.10
CA GLU A 44 -9.26 -1.97 -25.52
C GLU A 44 -7.92 -2.43 -26.11
N GLN A 45 -6.81 -2.23 -25.39
CA GLN A 45 -5.49 -2.72 -25.79
C GLN A 45 -5.43 -4.25 -25.87
N TRP A 46 -6.07 -4.96 -24.94
CA TRP A 46 -6.18 -6.42 -25.01
C TRP A 46 -7.07 -6.86 -26.18
N GLY A 47 -8.11 -6.11 -26.51
CA GLY A 47 -8.92 -6.33 -27.71
C GLY A 47 -8.08 -6.30 -28.99
N VAL A 48 -7.19 -5.32 -29.13
CA VAL A 48 -6.23 -5.21 -30.25
C VAL A 48 -5.17 -6.31 -30.20
N HIS A 49 -4.71 -6.70 -29.01
CA HIS A 49 -3.74 -7.78 -28.86
C HIS A 49 -4.35 -9.13 -29.29
N CYS A 50 -5.55 -9.44 -28.80
CA CYS A 50 -6.26 -10.68 -29.07
C CYS A 50 -6.82 -10.74 -30.50
N SER A 51 -6.94 -9.62 -31.22
CA SER A 51 -7.34 -9.63 -32.64
C SER A 51 -6.29 -10.21 -33.59
N LYS A 52 -5.07 -10.50 -33.11
CA LYS A 52 -4.04 -11.18 -33.89
C LYS A 52 -4.36 -12.66 -34.13
N TYR A 53 -5.17 -13.26 -33.26
CA TYR A 53 -5.60 -14.66 -33.42
C TYR A 53 -6.71 -14.73 -34.47
N SER A 54 -6.46 -15.53 -35.51
CA SER A 54 -7.41 -15.74 -36.62
C SER A 54 -8.53 -16.70 -36.24
N ASP A 55 -8.23 -17.66 -35.35
CA ASP A 55 -9.20 -18.61 -34.84
C ASP A 55 -10.10 -17.94 -33.78
N PRO A 56 -11.44 -17.98 -33.94
CA PRO A 56 -12.37 -17.35 -33.00
C PRO A 56 -12.32 -17.96 -31.60
N SER A 57 -11.98 -19.25 -31.46
CA SER A 57 -11.83 -19.92 -30.17
C SER A 57 -10.59 -19.44 -29.42
N GLU A 58 -9.45 -19.31 -30.10
CA GLU A 58 -8.22 -18.76 -29.53
C GLU A 58 -8.37 -17.29 -29.14
N ARG A 59 -9.02 -16.50 -30.01
CA ARG A 59 -9.34 -15.09 -29.74
C ARG A 59 -10.23 -14.95 -28.51
N SER A 60 -11.26 -15.79 -28.37
CA SER A 60 -12.15 -15.79 -27.20
C SER A 60 -11.40 -16.17 -25.92
N ASN A 61 -10.56 -17.21 -25.97
CA ASN A 61 -9.73 -17.62 -24.84
C ASN A 61 -8.74 -16.53 -24.40
N CYS A 62 -8.13 -15.81 -25.36
CA CYS A 62 -7.27 -14.66 -25.09
C CYS A 62 -8.02 -13.55 -24.34
N MET A 63 -9.24 -13.22 -24.76
CA MET A 63 -10.09 -12.23 -24.07
C MET A 63 -10.47 -12.69 -22.65
N ILE A 64 -10.84 -13.96 -22.46
CA ILE A 64 -11.19 -14.50 -21.15
C ILE A 64 -9.99 -14.45 -20.19
N LEU A 65 -8.81 -14.86 -20.66
CA LEU A 65 -7.58 -14.84 -19.87
C LEU A 65 -7.17 -13.42 -19.48
N SER A 66 -7.26 -12.47 -20.41
CA SER A 66 -6.91 -11.06 -20.13
C SER A 66 -7.88 -10.41 -19.14
N VAL A 67 -9.20 -10.64 -19.26
CA VAL A 67 -10.18 -10.16 -18.26
C VAL A 67 -9.88 -10.73 -16.88
N LYS A 68 -9.56 -12.03 -16.79
CA LYS A 68 -9.20 -12.66 -15.52
C LYS A 68 -7.93 -12.02 -14.91
N LEU A 69 -6.90 -11.81 -15.73
CA LEU A 69 -5.64 -11.19 -15.30
C LEU A 69 -5.85 -9.75 -14.82
N ILE A 70 -6.69 -8.97 -15.51
CA ILE A 70 -7.07 -7.61 -15.13
C ILE A 70 -7.77 -7.62 -13.76
N SER A 71 -8.71 -8.54 -13.55
CA SER A 71 -9.42 -8.67 -12.27
C SER A 71 -8.46 -8.97 -11.12
N GLU A 72 -7.57 -9.96 -11.30
CA GLU A 72 -6.57 -10.32 -10.28
C GLU A 72 -5.63 -9.15 -9.98
N PHE A 73 -5.22 -8.40 -11.01
CA PHE A 73 -4.39 -7.21 -10.84
C PHE A 73 -5.12 -6.09 -10.10
N LYS A 74 -6.41 -5.84 -10.40
CA LYS A 74 -7.25 -4.87 -9.67
C LYS A 74 -7.37 -5.23 -8.19
N ASP A 75 -7.56 -6.51 -7.86
CA ASP A 75 -7.65 -6.97 -6.47
C ASP A 75 -6.33 -6.77 -5.72
N LEU A 76 -5.20 -7.06 -6.37
CA LEU A 76 -3.87 -6.83 -5.79
C LEU A 76 -3.61 -5.33 -5.54
N LEU A 77 -4.03 -4.47 -6.47
CA LEU A 77 -3.96 -3.02 -6.29
C LEU A 77 -4.84 -2.53 -5.13
N ARG A 78 -6.07 -3.03 -4.99
CA ARG A 78 -6.94 -2.71 -3.84
C ARG A 78 -6.31 -3.11 -2.51
N ILE A 79 -5.72 -4.30 -2.43
CA ILE A 79 -5.01 -4.76 -1.23
C ILE A 79 -3.82 -3.85 -0.92
N ASN A 80 -3.03 -3.47 -1.92
CA ASN A 80 -1.92 -2.54 -1.73
C ASN A 80 -2.36 -1.18 -1.22
N ILE A 81 -3.49 -0.65 -1.72
CA ILE A 81 -4.09 0.59 -1.21
C ILE A 81 -4.45 0.42 0.28
N LEU A 82 -5.13 -0.67 0.65
CA LEU A 82 -5.50 -0.95 2.03
C LEU A 82 -4.27 -1.04 2.95
N ILE A 83 -3.22 -1.74 2.54
CA ILE A 83 -1.98 -1.87 3.30
C ILE A 83 -1.28 -0.52 3.45
N ALA A 84 -1.22 0.27 2.37
CA ALA A 84 -0.61 1.60 2.38
C ALA A 84 -1.27 2.54 3.41
N PHE A 85 -2.57 2.39 3.69
CA PHE A 85 -3.23 3.13 4.75
C PHE A 85 -3.15 2.44 6.13
N ALA A 86 -3.20 1.12 6.20
CA ALA A 86 -3.18 0.38 7.45
C ALA A 86 -1.82 0.47 8.19
N VAL A 87 -0.70 0.37 7.46
CA VAL A 87 0.65 0.43 8.02
C VAL A 87 0.91 1.71 8.81
N PRO A 88 0.68 2.92 8.28
CA PRO A 88 0.89 4.15 9.05
C PRO A 88 -0.07 4.23 10.23
N ILE A 89 -1.35 3.85 10.08
CA ILE A 89 -2.32 3.86 11.19
C ILE A 89 -1.83 2.97 12.35
N LEU A 90 -1.42 1.74 12.06
CA LEU A 90 -0.90 0.82 13.08
C LEU A 90 0.40 1.32 13.70
N PHE A 91 1.31 1.86 12.89
CA PHE A 91 2.58 2.39 13.35
C PHE A 91 2.40 3.58 14.30
N PHE A 92 1.62 4.59 13.90
CA PHE A 92 1.34 5.77 14.73
C PHE A 92 0.47 5.43 15.94
N GLY A 93 -0.54 4.57 15.79
CA GLY A 93 -1.39 4.09 16.88
C GLY A 93 -0.61 3.30 17.92
N GLY A 94 0.26 2.38 17.49
CA GLY A 94 1.14 1.62 18.38
C GLY A 94 2.10 2.50 19.16
N LEU A 95 2.70 3.50 18.50
CA LEU A 95 3.55 4.49 19.17
C LEU A 95 2.81 5.31 20.23
N PHE A 96 1.54 5.65 19.99
CA PHE A 96 0.72 6.37 20.96
C PHE A 96 0.43 5.52 22.20
N VAL A 97 0.02 4.26 22.02
CA VAL A 97 -0.22 3.32 23.14
C VAL A 97 1.05 3.08 23.93
N TYR A 98 2.17 2.83 23.25
CA TYR A 98 3.48 2.65 23.88
C TYR A 98 3.88 3.84 24.74
N LYS A 99 3.79 5.08 24.21
CA LYS A 99 4.08 6.29 24.98
C LYS A 99 3.19 6.42 26.22
N ARG A 100 1.90 6.09 26.09
CA ARG A 100 0.95 6.17 27.21
C ARG A 100 1.29 5.17 28.33
N LEU A 101 1.63 3.93 27.96
CA LEU A 101 2.04 2.90 28.92
C LEU A 101 3.37 3.24 29.60
N ALA A 102 4.35 3.72 28.83
CA ALA A 102 5.66 4.11 29.36
C ALA A 102 5.58 5.31 30.32
N ASN A 103 4.65 6.24 30.12
CA ASN A 103 4.42 7.33 31.07
C ASN A 103 3.79 6.82 32.37
N LYS A 104 2.79 5.92 32.29
CA LYS A 104 2.18 5.33 33.49
C LYS A 104 3.15 4.50 34.33
N SER A 105 4.09 3.77 33.72
CA SER A 105 5.06 2.99 34.50
C SER A 105 6.04 3.86 35.28
N LYS A 106 6.41 5.03 34.75
CA LYS A 106 7.26 6.02 35.44
C LYS A 106 6.58 6.62 36.67
N ASP A 107 5.27 6.83 36.60
CA ASP A 107 4.49 7.36 37.72
C ASP A 107 4.38 6.33 38.88
N CYS A 108 4.26 5.03 38.57
CA CYS A 108 4.23 3.97 39.59
C CYS A 108 5.55 3.73 40.32
N CYS A 109 6.71 4.09 39.74
CA CYS A 109 8.01 3.94 40.40
C CYS A 109 8.42 5.17 41.23
N ARG A 110 7.57 6.20 41.31
CA ARG A 110 7.85 7.46 42.02
C ARG A 110 7.14 7.58 43.38
N THR A 111 6.33 6.58 43.73
CA THR A 111 5.70 6.37 45.04
C THR A 111 6.43 5.31 45.82
#